data_AF-A0A943SAL9-F1
#
_entry.id   AF-A0A943SAL9-F1
#
_cell.length_a   1.000
_cell.length_b   1.000
_cell.length_c   1.000
_cell.angle_alpha   90.00
_cell.angle_beta   90.00
_cell.angle_gamma   90.00
#
_symmetry.space_group_name_H-M   'P 1'
#
loop_
_entity.id
_entity.type
_entity.pdbx_description
1 polymer ?
#
loop_
_entity_poly.entity_id
_entity_poly.type
_entity_poly.pdbx_seq_one_letter_code
_entity_poly.pdbx_strand_id
1 'polypeptide(L)'
;MFRTQMKLFFRSPLRLILLAVLFGGSLYYYGPMFLAWFQGQVYYAGLGKLQEQLINFVYVFLLFLFLAFDYFREVPDANIDETLKANKNCLKQDLVQALVMILVVLVYAFWFVIMHIACHISDGTYTTQVLFYYFRLTGTYYILDGIVAILAGWLFARNAGKIIGYIELIVFAFIVSPIMSSQFENYSYFVKWITYICKIFLLMPQGANSIEVYCMPMAGLLVAARGIFWIGVFSGTLAIYFLQHRRNEKRHKTAYYLSILTSAICAIWGLIYSGLPASYYCSDNFISNDDDQWRYTIEGVKQEEREADFQIISYDMDLKLGRQMRATVT
;
A
#
# COMPACT_ATOMS: atom_id res chain seq x y z
N MET A 1 -0.53 4.50 31.09
CA MET A 1 -1.55 4.12 30.07
C MET A 1 -0.91 3.32 28.95
N PHE A 2 0.09 3.84 28.22
CA PHE A 2 0.79 3.10 27.16
C PHE A 2 1.39 1.76 27.62
N ARG A 3 2.15 1.74 28.72
CA ARG A 3 2.70 0.49 29.30
C ARG A 3 1.62 -0.57 29.60
N THR A 4 0.45 -0.13 30.06
CA THR A 4 -0.68 -1.03 30.36
C THR A 4 -1.28 -1.60 29.07
N GLN A 5 -1.44 -0.76 28.06
CA GLN A 5 -1.93 -1.15 26.73
C GLN A 5 -0.99 -2.12 26.04
N MET A 6 0.33 -1.89 26.11
CA MET A 6 1.34 -2.86 25.64
C MET A 6 1.20 -4.22 26.33
N LYS A 7 1.03 -4.25 27.65
CA LYS A 7 0.81 -5.52 28.38
C LYS A 7 -0.48 -6.20 27.94
N LEU A 8 -1.55 -5.43 27.73
CA LEU A 8 -2.85 -5.94 27.27
C LEU A 8 -2.73 -6.56 25.88
N PHE A 9 -2.03 -5.87 24.98
CA PHE A 9 -1.75 -6.33 23.63
C PHE A 9 -1.07 -7.71 23.62
N PHE A 10 0.04 -7.88 24.35
CA PHE A 10 0.78 -9.15 24.43
C PHE A 10 0.13 -10.23 25.29
N ARG A 11 -0.97 -9.93 25.99
CA ARG A 11 -1.68 -10.92 26.82
C ARG A 11 -2.54 -11.87 25.97
N SER A 12 -2.98 -11.44 24.79
CA SER A 12 -3.84 -12.26 23.93
C SER A 12 -3.01 -13.30 23.16
N PRO A 13 -3.28 -14.61 23.33
CA PRO A 13 -2.55 -15.65 22.62
C PRO A 13 -2.78 -15.58 21.11
N LEU A 14 -3.98 -15.17 20.68
CA LEU A 14 -4.30 -14.98 19.26
C LEU A 14 -3.38 -13.92 18.63
N ARG A 15 -3.17 -12.78 19.31
CA ARG A 15 -2.28 -11.72 18.80
C ARG A 15 -0.84 -12.17 18.73
N LEU A 16 -0.37 -12.94 19.72
CA LEU A 16 0.97 -13.53 19.69
C LEU A 16 1.13 -14.50 18.50
N ILE A 17 0.13 -15.34 18.24
CA ILE A 17 0.13 -16.24 17.08
C ILE A 17 0.16 -15.44 15.77
N LEU A 18 -0.66 -14.39 15.65
CA LEU A 18 -0.67 -13.54 14.46
C LEU A 18 0.65 -12.82 14.24
N LEU A 19 1.30 -12.32 15.31
CA LEU A 19 2.65 -11.77 15.23
C LEU A 19 3.67 -12.84 14.82
N ALA A 20 3.58 -14.04 15.38
CA ALA A 20 4.47 -15.15 15.00
C ALA A 20 4.29 -15.53 13.53
N VAL A 21 3.06 -15.53 13.00
CA VAL A 21 2.77 -15.74 11.58
C VAL A 21 3.31 -14.59 10.73
N LEU A 22 3.16 -13.34 11.18
CA LEU A 22 3.65 -12.16 10.48
C LEU A 22 5.19 -12.16 10.35
N PHE A 23 5.89 -12.31 11.48
CA PHE A 23 7.36 -12.34 11.50
C PHE A 23 7.92 -13.65 10.96
N GLY A 24 7.33 -14.80 11.29
CA GLY A 24 7.73 -16.11 10.78
C GLY A 24 7.47 -16.27 9.28
N GLY A 25 6.37 -15.71 8.77
CA GLY A 25 6.09 -15.65 7.35
C GLY A 25 7.13 -14.86 6.57
N SER A 26 7.72 -13.81 7.17
CA SER A 26 8.84 -13.10 6.54
C SER A 26 10.08 -14.00 6.40
N LEU A 27 10.34 -14.90 7.36
CA LEU A 27 11.46 -15.85 7.31
C LEU A 27 11.31 -16.88 6.20
N TYR A 28 10.10 -17.19 5.74
CA TYR A 28 9.90 -18.09 4.59
C TYR A 28 10.61 -17.56 3.33
N TYR A 29 10.61 -16.24 3.13
CA TYR A 29 11.22 -15.61 1.95
C TYR A 29 12.74 -15.45 2.09
N TYR A 30 13.24 -15.14 3.29
CA TYR A 30 14.67 -14.88 3.51
C TYR A 30 15.46 -16.10 4.00
N GLY A 31 14.82 -17.08 4.63
CA GLY A 31 15.45 -18.27 5.19
C GLY A 31 16.24 -19.09 4.16
N PRO A 32 15.65 -19.42 2.98
CA PRO A 32 16.36 -20.13 1.92
C PRO A 32 17.59 -19.37 1.43
N MET A 33 17.52 -18.04 1.39
CA MET A 33 18.64 -17.20 1.00
C MET A 33 19.77 -17.22 2.03
N PHE A 34 19.46 -17.02 3.32
CA PHE A 34 20.49 -17.11 4.37
C PHE A 34 21.19 -18.48 4.35
N LEU A 35 20.43 -19.56 4.14
CA LEU A 35 20.99 -20.90 4.00
C LEU A 35 21.90 -21.04 2.78
N ALA A 36 21.49 -20.52 1.62
CA ALA A 36 22.32 -20.54 0.41
C ALA A 36 23.62 -19.72 0.57
N TRP A 37 23.55 -18.57 1.23
CA TRP A 37 24.71 -17.74 1.57
C TRP A 37 25.69 -18.48 2.49
N PHE A 38 25.20 -19.15 3.54
CA PHE A 38 26.04 -20.00 4.41
C PHE A 38 26.68 -21.18 3.68
N GLN A 39 26.05 -21.66 2.61
CA GLN A 39 26.58 -22.73 1.75
C GLN A 39 27.54 -22.23 0.66
N GLY A 40 27.85 -20.93 0.64
CA GLY A 40 28.73 -20.31 -0.37
C GLY A 40 28.11 -20.28 -1.77
N GLN A 41 26.78 -20.44 -1.87
CA GLN A 41 26.06 -20.36 -3.13
C GLN A 41 25.57 -18.92 -3.38
N VAL A 42 25.59 -18.51 -4.65
CA VAL A 42 24.99 -17.25 -5.08
C VAL A 42 23.49 -17.48 -5.24
N TYR A 43 22.70 -16.96 -4.32
CA TYR A 43 21.26 -16.89 -4.44
C TYR A 43 20.91 -15.48 -4.92
N TYR A 44 20.28 -15.33 -6.09
CA TYR A 44 19.82 -14.03 -6.58
C TYR A 44 18.72 -13.51 -5.65
N ALA A 45 19.09 -12.64 -4.73
CA ALA A 45 18.25 -12.28 -3.60
C ALA A 45 17.96 -10.79 -3.47
N GLY A 46 18.57 -9.97 -4.32
CA GLY A 46 18.31 -8.54 -4.40
C GLY A 46 16.88 -8.23 -4.85
N LEU A 47 16.74 -7.37 -5.84
CA LEU A 47 15.43 -6.81 -6.23
C LEU A 47 14.37 -7.89 -6.54
N GLY A 48 14.73 -9.05 -7.08
CA GLY A 48 13.75 -10.11 -7.42
C GLY A 48 12.98 -10.70 -6.23
N LYS A 49 13.60 -10.86 -5.05
CA LYS A 49 12.91 -11.41 -3.86
C LYS A 49 12.01 -10.39 -3.18
N LEU A 50 12.41 -9.12 -3.20
CA LEU A 50 11.55 -8.01 -2.82
C LEU A 50 10.27 -7.99 -3.68
N GLN A 51 10.39 -8.25 -4.98
CA GLN A 51 9.25 -8.31 -5.90
C GLN A 51 8.30 -9.45 -5.54
N GLU A 52 8.79 -10.66 -5.30
CA GLU A 52 7.96 -11.78 -4.84
C GLU A 52 7.23 -11.49 -3.52
N GLN A 53 7.84 -10.70 -2.63
CA GLN A 53 7.20 -10.28 -1.38
C GLN A 53 6.14 -9.19 -1.58
N LEU A 54 6.35 -8.27 -2.52
CA LEU A 54 5.35 -7.27 -2.89
C LEU A 54 4.07 -7.95 -3.43
N ILE A 55 4.19 -9.09 -4.11
CA ILE A 55 3.04 -9.91 -4.53
C ILE A 55 2.26 -10.45 -3.33
N ASN A 56 2.97 -10.82 -2.26
CA ASN A 56 2.38 -11.39 -1.03
C ASN A 56 2.04 -10.35 0.04
N PHE A 57 2.14 -9.06 -0.30
CA PHE A 57 1.86 -7.94 0.58
C PHE A 57 0.42 -7.95 1.13
N VAL A 58 -0.54 -8.50 0.38
CA VAL A 58 -1.94 -8.69 0.82
C VAL A 58 -2.04 -9.38 2.17
N TYR A 59 -1.24 -10.42 2.39
CA TYR A 59 -1.31 -11.19 3.62
C TYR A 59 -0.83 -10.37 4.81
N VAL A 60 0.21 -9.56 4.63
CA VAL A 60 0.73 -8.65 5.65
C VAL A 60 -0.31 -7.59 6.01
N PHE A 61 -0.94 -6.97 5.01
CA PHE A 61 -2.01 -6.01 5.21
C PHE A 61 -3.20 -6.63 5.96
N LEU A 62 -3.67 -7.81 5.54
CA LEU A 62 -4.79 -8.51 6.18
C LEU A 62 -4.47 -8.92 7.62
N LEU A 63 -3.24 -9.36 7.89
CA LEU A 63 -2.79 -9.65 9.25
C LEU A 63 -2.81 -8.39 10.12
N PHE A 64 -2.29 -7.25 9.64
CA PHE A 64 -2.36 -6.00 10.39
C PHE A 64 -3.80 -5.52 10.61
N LEU A 65 -4.64 -5.64 9.60
CA LEU A 65 -6.04 -5.25 9.66
C LEU A 65 -6.79 -6.07 10.71
N PHE A 66 -6.62 -7.39 10.69
CA PHE A 66 -7.24 -8.30 11.66
C PHE A 66 -6.70 -8.06 13.07
N LEU A 67 -5.40 -7.84 13.19
CA LEU A 67 -4.75 -7.57 14.47
C LEU A 67 -5.22 -6.24 15.07
N ALA A 68 -5.37 -5.19 14.23
CA ALA A 68 -5.96 -3.92 14.63
C ALA A 68 -7.40 -4.10 15.10
N PHE A 69 -8.24 -4.78 14.30
CA PHE A 69 -9.63 -5.04 14.65
C PHE A 69 -9.75 -5.76 15.99
N ASP A 70 -9.06 -6.90 16.17
CA ASP A 70 -9.10 -7.68 17.41
C ASP A 70 -8.63 -6.86 18.64
N TYR A 71 -7.64 -5.99 18.45
CA TYR A 71 -7.11 -5.16 19.53
C TYR A 71 -8.05 -4.01 19.93
N PHE A 72 -8.59 -3.27 18.97
CA PHE A 72 -9.54 -2.19 19.25
C PHE A 72 -10.86 -2.72 19.82
N ARG A 73 -11.25 -3.94 19.42
CA ARG A 73 -12.48 -4.61 19.85
C ARG A 73 -12.46 -5.05 21.32
N GLU A 74 -11.31 -5.11 21.96
CA GLU A 74 -11.19 -5.48 23.38
C GLU A 74 -11.95 -4.51 24.31
N VAL A 75 -12.10 -3.24 23.93
CA VAL A 75 -12.85 -2.26 24.72
C VAL A 75 -14.37 -2.44 24.60
N PRO A 76 -14.95 -2.55 23.38
CA PRO A 76 -16.36 -2.93 23.20
C PRO A 76 -16.71 -4.27 23.84
N ASP A 77 -15.91 -5.32 23.60
CA ASP A 77 -16.22 -6.68 24.08
C ASP A 77 -16.17 -6.77 25.62
N ALA A 78 -15.41 -5.90 26.29
CA ALA A 78 -15.39 -5.78 27.75
C ALA A 78 -16.48 -4.85 28.31
N ASN A 79 -17.34 -4.27 27.48
CA ASN A 79 -18.38 -3.30 27.86
C ASN A 79 -17.86 -2.07 28.64
N ILE A 80 -16.58 -1.71 28.47
CA ILE A 80 -15.95 -0.58 29.19
C ILE A 80 -16.25 0.77 28.49
N ASP A 81 -16.85 0.73 27.31
CA ASP A 81 -17.16 1.90 26.49
C ASP A 81 -17.99 2.95 27.23
N GLU A 82 -19.03 2.54 27.97
CA GLU A 82 -19.87 3.49 28.72
C GLU A 82 -19.09 4.21 29.82
N THR A 83 -18.23 3.47 30.54
CA THR A 83 -17.39 4.04 31.59
C THR A 83 -16.35 5.01 31.02
N LEU A 84 -15.77 4.68 29.86
CA LEU A 84 -14.80 5.55 29.18
C LEU A 84 -15.43 6.80 28.57
N LYS A 85 -16.69 6.68 28.11
CA LYS A 85 -17.49 7.81 27.63
C LYS A 85 -17.85 8.74 28.80
N ALA A 86 -18.30 8.20 29.93
CA ALA A 86 -18.60 8.97 31.14
C ALA A 86 -17.38 9.74 31.67
N ASN A 87 -16.20 9.12 31.64
CA ASN A 87 -14.95 9.73 32.11
C ASN A 87 -14.21 10.55 31.03
N LYS A 88 -14.83 10.78 29.86
CA LYS A 88 -14.26 11.51 28.70
C LYS A 88 -12.91 11.00 28.18
N ASN A 89 -12.48 9.81 28.59
CA ASN A 89 -11.17 9.22 28.28
C ASN A 89 -11.18 8.33 27.03
N CYS A 90 -12.33 8.16 26.38
CA CYS A 90 -12.50 7.34 25.16
C CYS A 90 -11.46 7.65 24.07
N LEU A 91 -11.34 8.92 23.64
CA LEU A 91 -10.36 9.33 22.62
C LEU A 91 -8.91 9.06 23.05
N LYS A 92 -8.60 9.25 24.34
CA LYS A 92 -7.26 9.00 24.87
C LYS A 92 -6.95 7.51 24.86
N GLN A 93 -7.92 6.65 25.16
CA GLN A 93 -7.78 5.19 25.07
C GLN A 93 -7.51 4.76 23.63
N ASP A 94 -8.34 5.20 22.69
CA ASP A 94 -8.21 4.86 21.27
C ASP A 94 -6.87 5.33 20.69
N LEU A 95 -6.41 6.54 21.03
CA LEU A 95 -5.11 7.04 20.61
C LEU A 95 -3.96 6.20 21.17
N VAL A 96 -4.03 5.77 22.43
CA VAL A 96 -2.98 4.93 23.01
C VAL A 96 -2.98 3.53 22.38
N GLN A 97 -4.14 2.95 22.07
CA GLN A 97 -4.24 1.70 21.32
C GLN A 97 -3.68 1.85 19.89
N ALA A 98 -4.03 2.94 19.20
CA ALA A 98 -3.47 3.25 17.89
C ALA A 98 -1.95 3.40 17.92
N LEU A 99 -1.38 4.07 18.94
CA LEU A 99 0.06 4.18 19.10
C LEU A 99 0.75 2.82 19.29
N VAL A 100 0.13 1.89 20.01
CA VAL A 100 0.65 0.51 20.13
C VAL A 100 0.66 -0.18 18.77
N MET A 101 -0.43 -0.06 18.00
CA MET A 101 -0.49 -0.65 16.65
C MET A 101 0.51 -0.01 15.68
N ILE A 102 0.68 1.32 15.73
CA ILE A 102 1.69 2.02 14.94
C ILE A 102 3.08 1.52 15.31
N LEU A 103 3.38 1.31 16.60
CA LEU A 103 4.65 0.73 17.03
C LEU A 103 4.85 -0.68 16.44
N VAL A 104 3.81 -1.52 16.40
CA VAL A 104 3.88 -2.87 15.79
C VAL A 104 4.20 -2.77 14.30
N VAL A 105 3.52 -1.89 13.56
CA VAL A 105 3.79 -1.64 12.13
C VAL A 105 5.22 -1.14 11.93
N LEU A 106 5.70 -0.19 12.75
CA LEU A 106 7.05 0.35 12.65
C LEU A 106 8.13 -0.70 12.96
N VAL A 107 7.91 -1.54 13.97
CA VAL A 107 8.84 -2.64 14.30
C VAL A 107 8.92 -3.63 13.14
N TYR A 108 7.79 -3.98 12.54
CA TYR A 108 7.77 -4.86 11.37
C TYR A 108 8.43 -4.22 10.14
N ALA A 109 8.14 -2.95 9.86
CA ALA A 109 8.77 -2.19 8.78
C ALA A 109 10.28 -2.08 8.96
N PHE A 110 10.74 -1.83 10.19
CA PHE A 110 12.16 -1.79 10.53
C PHE A 110 12.84 -3.15 10.36
N TRP A 111 12.20 -4.22 10.84
CA TRP A 111 12.65 -5.60 10.61
C TRP A 111 12.82 -5.88 9.12
N PHE A 112 11.85 -5.48 8.31
CA PHE A 112 11.86 -5.65 6.86
C PHE A 112 13.01 -4.91 6.17
N VAL A 113 13.29 -3.67 6.58
CA VAL A 113 14.42 -2.88 6.07
C VAL A 113 15.74 -3.54 6.43
N ILE A 114 15.91 -4.02 7.67
CA ILE A 114 17.13 -4.72 8.09
C ILE A 114 17.36 -5.94 7.21
N MET A 115 16.34 -6.78 7.01
CA MET A 115 16.45 -7.99 6.20
C MET A 115 16.85 -7.63 4.77
N HIS A 116 16.21 -6.64 4.15
CA HIS A 116 16.58 -6.17 2.81
C HIS A 116 18.00 -5.65 2.70
N ILE A 117 18.46 -4.86 3.66
CA ILE A 117 19.83 -4.36 3.69
C ILE A 117 20.81 -5.53 3.84
N ALA A 118 20.53 -6.49 4.72
CA ALA A 118 21.36 -7.68 4.89
C ALA A 118 21.45 -8.50 3.60
N CYS A 119 20.33 -8.70 2.91
CA CYS A 119 20.28 -9.38 1.62
C CYS A 119 21.06 -8.64 0.52
N HIS A 120 21.00 -7.32 0.53
CA HIS A 120 21.69 -6.51 -0.45
C HIS A 120 23.21 -6.49 -0.23
N ILE A 121 23.66 -6.54 1.03
CA ILE A 121 25.07 -6.66 1.40
C ILE A 121 25.63 -8.02 0.96
N SER A 122 24.89 -9.11 1.14
CA SER A 122 25.35 -10.44 0.73
C SER A 122 25.51 -10.59 -0.77
N ASP A 123 24.74 -9.84 -1.57
CA ASP A 123 24.81 -9.85 -3.03
C ASP A 123 25.97 -9.00 -3.59
N GLY A 124 26.68 -8.25 -2.75
CA GLY A 124 27.87 -7.47 -3.13
C GLY A 124 27.59 -6.23 -4.00
N THR A 125 26.33 -5.92 -4.28
CA THR A 125 25.92 -4.79 -5.13
C THR A 125 25.68 -3.53 -4.30
N TYR A 126 26.72 -2.85 -3.83
CA TYR A 126 26.55 -1.67 -2.96
C TYR A 126 26.20 -0.41 -3.75
N THR A 127 24.90 -0.09 -3.86
CA THR A 127 24.47 1.18 -4.47
C THR A 127 23.49 1.95 -3.58
N THR A 128 23.73 3.25 -3.41
CA THR A 128 22.88 4.13 -2.59
C THR A 128 21.46 4.24 -3.15
N GLN A 129 21.29 4.10 -4.47
CA GLN A 129 19.99 4.14 -5.14
C GLN A 129 19.05 3.03 -4.67
N VAL A 130 19.56 1.81 -4.47
CA VAL A 130 18.76 0.66 -4.01
C VAL A 130 18.34 0.84 -2.55
N LEU A 131 19.19 1.46 -1.73
CA LEU A 131 18.86 1.77 -0.33
C LEU A 131 17.68 2.76 -0.25
N PHE A 132 17.70 3.83 -1.04
CA PHE A 132 16.56 4.76 -1.13
C PHE A 132 15.29 4.08 -1.65
N TYR A 133 15.44 3.15 -2.59
CA TYR A 133 14.32 2.35 -3.09
C TYR A 133 13.67 1.50 -2.00
N TYR A 134 14.46 0.83 -1.13
CA TYR A 134 13.92 0.08 0.01
C TYR A 134 13.18 0.96 1.02
N PHE A 135 13.70 2.15 1.32
CA PHE A 135 13.00 3.10 2.19
C PHE A 135 11.68 3.56 1.60
N ARG A 136 11.66 3.87 0.30
CA ARG A 136 10.44 4.26 -0.41
C ARG A 136 9.40 3.15 -0.37
N LEU A 137 9.78 1.92 -0.71
CA LEU A 137 8.87 0.78 -0.66
C LEU A 137 8.39 0.51 0.76
N THR A 138 9.26 0.61 1.75
CA THR A 138 8.88 0.37 3.15
C THR A 138 7.88 1.41 3.63
N GLY A 139 8.12 2.67 3.31
CA GLY A 139 7.21 3.77 3.63
C GLY A 139 5.85 3.60 2.96
N THR A 140 5.83 3.28 1.67
CA THR A 140 4.59 3.17 0.91
C THR A 140 3.81 1.91 1.25
N TYR A 141 4.42 0.73 1.20
CA TYR A 141 3.68 -0.52 1.36
C TYR A 141 3.47 -0.87 2.84
N TYR A 142 4.51 -0.85 3.67
CA TYR A 142 4.33 -1.32 5.06
C TYR A 142 3.78 -0.26 6.00
N ILE A 143 4.27 0.98 5.92
CA ILE A 143 3.87 2.03 6.87
C ILE A 143 2.52 2.63 6.48
N LEU A 144 2.37 3.13 5.24
CA LEU A 144 1.15 3.80 4.80
C LEU A 144 -0.07 2.87 4.87
N ASP A 145 0.03 1.67 4.27
CA ASP A 145 -1.08 0.73 4.27
C ASP A 145 -1.27 0.09 5.66
N GLY A 146 -0.20 -0.01 6.47
CA GLY A 146 -0.32 -0.34 7.89
C GLY A 146 -1.19 0.67 8.64
N ILE A 147 -1.06 1.97 8.34
CA ILE A 147 -1.95 3.01 8.89
C ILE A 147 -3.37 2.83 8.38
N VAL A 148 -3.56 2.52 7.09
CA VAL A 148 -4.89 2.21 6.53
C VAL A 148 -5.53 1.03 7.28
N ALA A 149 -4.79 -0.05 7.50
CA ALA A 149 -5.24 -1.23 8.24
C ALA A 149 -5.64 -0.91 9.68
N ILE A 150 -4.88 -0.04 10.36
CA ILE A 150 -5.19 0.41 11.73
C ILE A 150 -6.49 1.22 11.75
N LEU A 151 -6.65 2.16 10.82
CA LEU A 151 -7.84 3.01 10.75
C LEU A 151 -9.11 2.22 10.38
N ALA A 152 -9.01 1.33 9.40
CA ALA A 152 -10.09 0.42 9.00
C ALA A 152 -10.45 -0.54 10.15
N GLY A 153 -9.44 -1.17 10.78
CA GLY A 153 -9.64 -2.07 11.91
C GLY A 153 -10.31 -1.38 13.10
N TRP A 154 -9.94 -0.12 13.40
CA TRP A 154 -10.63 0.70 14.39
C TRP A 154 -12.10 0.94 14.00
N LEU A 155 -12.36 1.33 12.74
CA LEU A 155 -13.72 1.62 12.27
C LEU A 155 -14.64 0.39 12.42
N PHE A 156 -14.19 -0.78 11.94
CA PHE A 156 -14.96 -2.02 12.02
C PHE A 156 -15.14 -2.51 13.46
N ALA A 157 -14.17 -2.25 14.34
CA ALA A 157 -14.31 -2.56 15.76
C ALA A 157 -15.37 -1.69 16.47
N ARG A 158 -15.67 -0.50 15.92
CA ARG A 158 -16.61 0.48 16.51
C ARG A 158 -17.99 0.52 15.86
N ASN A 159 -18.16 -0.03 14.66
CA ASN A 159 -19.42 0.07 13.92
C ASN A 159 -20.51 -0.86 14.49
N ALA A 160 -20.21 -2.15 14.66
CA ALA A 160 -21.21 -3.15 14.99
C ALA A 160 -20.68 -4.36 15.80
N GLY A 161 -21.59 -5.27 16.15
CA GLY A 161 -21.28 -6.51 16.85
C GLY A 161 -20.23 -7.39 16.15
N LYS A 162 -19.70 -8.39 16.86
CA LYS A 162 -18.52 -9.18 16.44
C LYS A 162 -18.63 -9.79 15.06
N ILE A 163 -19.79 -10.37 14.78
CA ILE A 163 -20.06 -11.02 13.50
C ILE A 163 -20.06 -10.01 12.36
N ILE A 164 -20.69 -8.85 12.54
CA ILE A 164 -20.78 -7.82 11.50
C ILE A 164 -19.40 -7.24 11.21
N GLY A 165 -18.58 -6.98 12.24
CA GLY A 165 -17.21 -6.51 12.03
C GLY A 165 -16.33 -7.51 11.25
N TYR A 166 -16.50 -8.82 11.45
CA TYR A 166 -15.82 -9.82 10.62
C TYR A 166 -16.33 -9.86 9.18
N ILE A 167 -17.63 -9.66 8.95
CA ILE A 167 -18.20 -9.54 7.59
C ILE A 167 -17.61 -8.31 6.90
N GLU A 168 -17.55 -7.16 7.59
CA GLU A 168 -16.94 -5.93 7.08
C GLU A 168 -15.47 -6.13 6.71
N LEU A 169 -14.70 -6.83 7.55
CA LEU A 169 -13.32 -7.20 7.26
C LEU A 169 -13.19 -8.03 5.98
N ILE A 170 -14.05 -9.03 5.79
CA ILE A 170 -14.04 -9.89 4.60
C ILE A 170 -14.40 -9.07 3.36
N VAL A 171 -15.47 -8.27 3.41
CA VAL A 171 -15.90 -7.43 2.30
C VAL A 171 -14.81 -6.42 1.94
N PHE A 172 -14.21 -5.77 2.93
CA PHE A 172 -13.12 -4.83 2.72
C PHE A 172 -11.89 -5.50 2.13
N ALA A 173 -11.52 -6.69 2.61
CA ALA A 173 -10.44 -7.50 2.04
C ALA A 173 -10.67 -7.83 0.56
N PHE A 174 -11.92 -8.15 0.16
CA PHE A 174 -12.28 -8.34 -1.24
C PHE A 174 -12.15 -7.03 -2.04
N ILE A 175 -12.62 -5.92 -1.50
CA ILE A 175 -12.57 -4.60 -2.17
C ILE A 175 -11.14 -4.14 -2.45
N VAL A 176 -10.23 -4.36 -1.51
CA VAL A 176 -8.83 -3.91 -1.65
C VAL A 176 -7.95 -4.91 -2.41
N SER A 177 -8.47 -6.10 -2.71
CA SER A 177 -7.73 -7.22 -3.30
C SER A 177 -7.59 -7.11 -4.83
N PRO A 178 -6.46 -7.55 -5.41
CA PRO A 178 -6.24 -7.61 -6.85
C PRO A 178 -7.18 -8.58 -7.57
N ILE A 179 -7.80 -9.54 -6.86
CA ILE A 179 -8.81 -10.44 -7.44
C ILE A 179 -10.01 -9.64 -7.94
N MET A 180 -10.41 -8.60 -7.21
CA MET A 180 -11.50 -7.74 -7.64
C MET A 180 -11.09 -6.95 -8.89
N SER A 181 -9.84 -6.46 -8.93
CA SER A 181 -9.28 -5.74 -10.07
C SER A 181 -9.34 -6.54 -11.37
N SER A 182 -8.85 -7.78 -11.35
CA SER A 182 -8.76 -8.61 -12.56
C SER A 182 -10.14 -8.95 -13.13
N GLN A 183 -11.15 -9.09 -12.29
CA GLN A 183 -12.52 -9.30 -12.74
C GLN A 183 -13.12 -8.04 -13.37
N PHE A 184 -12.87 -6.86 -12.79
CA PHE A 184 -13.36 -5.58 -13.35
C PHE A 184 -12.63 -5.12 -14.61
N GLU A 185 -11.40 -5.58 -14.82
CA GLU A 185 -10.64 -5.31 -16.04
C GLU A 185 -11.38 -5.81 -17.29
N ASN A 186 -12.00 -6.99 -17.21
CA ASN A 186 -12.84 -7.51 -18.30
C ASN A 186 -14.11 -6.68 -18.56
N TYR A 187 -14.65 -6.00 -17.55
CA TYR A 187 -15.83 -5.14 -17.68
C TYR A 187 -15.51 -3.74 -18.22
N SER A 188 -14.24 -3.33 -18.18
CA SER A 188 -13.80 -2.02 -18.63
C SER A 188 -14.05 -1.75 -20.11
N TYR A 189 -13.99 -2.83 -20.92
CA TYR A 189 -14.15 -2.79 -22.36
C TYR A 189 -15.55 -2.27 -22.73
N PHE A 190 -16.51 -2.40 -21.80
CA PHE A 190 -17.88 -1.95 -21.95
C PHE A 190 -18.17 -0.65 -21.21
N VAL A 191 -17.58 -0.42 -20.02
CA VAL A 191 -17.87 0.76 -19.18
C VAL A 191 -16.59 1.33 -18.55
N LYS A 192 -15.95 2.24 -19.28
CA LYS A 192 -14.61 2.80 -18.95
C LYS A 192 -14.53 3.53 -17.59
N TRP A 193 -15.60 4.22 -17.16
CA TRP A 193 -15.59 4.99 -15.92
C TRP A 193 -15.65 4.12 -14.65
N ILE A 194 -16.26 2.93 -14.72
CA ILE A 194 -16.35 2.01 -13.58
C ILE A 194 -14.95 1.56 -13.17
N THR A 195 -14.09 1.27 -14.14
CA THR A 195 -12.71 0.86 -13.84
C THR A 195 -11.86 1.96 -13.22
N TYR A 196 -12.10 3.23 -13.58
CA TYR A 196 -11.41 4.36 -12.93
C TYR A 196 -11.74 4.40 -11.44
N ILE A 197 -13.00 4.21 -11.07
CA ILE A 197 -13.44 4.19 -9.68
C ILE A 197 -12.95 2.94 -8.94
N CYS A 198 -13.01 1.76 -9.57
CA CYS A 198 -12.52 0.52 -8.98
C CYS A 198 -11.02 0.56 -8.67
N LYS A 199 -10.21 1.24 -9.49
CA LYS A 199 -8.76 1.39 -9.28
C LYS A 199 -8.41 2.09 -7.96
N ILE A 200 -9.23 3.05 -7.53
CA ILE A 200 -8.98 3.83 -6.30
C ILE A 200 -9.05 2.93 -5.07
N PHE A 201 -9.93 1.92 -5.09
CA PHE A 201 -10.13 1.02 -3.95
C PHE A 201 -8.98 0.03 -3.75
N LEU A 202 -8.15 -0.18 -4.77
CA LEU A 202 -7.08 -1.18 -4.75
C LEU A 202 -5.85 -0.66 -4.03
N LEU A 203 -5.61 -1.09 -2.80
CA LEU A 203 -4.33 -0.82 -2.11
C LEU A 203 -3.14 -1.57 -2.72
N MET A 204 -3.38 -2.39 -3.75
CA MET A 204 -2.37 -3.29 -4.33
C MET A 204 -1.92 -2.84 -5.71
N PRO A 205 -0.64 -3.09 -6.04
CA PRO A 205 -0.14 -2.86 -7.39
C PRO A 205 -0.90 -3.78 -8.36
N GLN A 206 -1.55 -3.20 -9.37
CA GLN A 206 -2.23 -3.96 -10.42
C GLN A 206 -1.18 -4.68 -11.27
N GLY A 207 -1.37 -5.96 -11.57
CA GLY A 207 -0.41 -6.74 -12.36
C GLY A 207 0.67 -7.48 -11.56
N ALA A 208 0.48 -7.71 -10.25
CA ALA A 208 1.40 -8.52 -9.44
C ALA A 208 1.71 -9.92 -10.01
N ASN A 209 0.89 -10.44 -10.93
CA ASN A 209 1.15 -11.71 -11.63
C ASN A 209 1.87 -11.56 -12.99
N SER A 210 2.05 -10.34 -13.52
CA SER A 210 2.54 -10.11 -14.89
C SER A 210 3.35 -8.82 -15.11
N ILE A 211 3.59 -7.99 -14.09
CA ILE A 211 4.41 -6.78 -14.22
C ILE A 211 5.86 -7.20 -14.51
N GLU A 212 6.35 -6.80 -15.68
CA GLU A 212 7.76 -6.91 -16.01
C GLU A 212 8.60 -6.04 -15.06
N VAL A 213 9.75 -6.59 -14.66
CA VAL A 213 10.62 -6.17 -13.54
C VAL A 213 10.94 -4.66 -13.50
N TYR A 214 10.90 -3.97 -14.64
CA TYR A 214 11.29 -2.56 -14.79
C TYR A 214 10.17 -1.54 -14.54
N CYS A 215 8.89 -1.95 -14.45
CA CYS A 215 7.76 -1.03 -14.27
C CYS A 215 7.42 -0.71 -12.79
N MET A 216 8.08 -1.39 -11.84
CA MET A 216 7.79 -1.29 -10.40
C MET A 216 8.02 0.08 -9.71
N PRO A 217 8.92 0.96 -10.17
CA PRO A 217 9.07 2.29 -9.58
C PRO A 217 7.79 3.16 -9.68
N MET A 218 6.94 2.92 -10.69
CA MET A 218 5.71 3.68 -10.91
C MET A 218 4.52 3.15 -10.13
N ALA A 219 4.46 1.83 -9.93
CA ALA A 219 3.47 1.20 -9.06
C ALA A 219 3.48 1.80 -7.64
N GLY A 220 4.65 2.21 -7.13
CA GLY A 220 4.78 2.81 -5.80
C GLY A 220 4.06 4.16 -5.62
N LEU A 221 4.01 5.04 -6.62
CA LEU A 221 3.32 6.34 -6.49
C LEU A 221 1.80 6.19 -6.55
N LEU A 222 1.31 5.30 -7.42
CA LEU A 222 -0.11 4.99 -7.52
C LEU A 222 -0.63 4.32 -6.25
N VAL A 223 0.13 3.37 -5.69
CA VAL A 223 -0.22 2.73 -4.40
C VAL A 223 -0.20 3.76 -3.27
N ALA A 224 0.80 4.66 -3.22
CA ALA A 224 0.83 5.73 -2.24
C ALA A 224 -0.40 6.65 -2.34
N ALA A 225 -0.82 7.03 -3.55
CA ALA A 225 -2.02 7.84 -3.77
C ALA A 225 -3.30 7.15 -3.26
N ARG A 226 -3.42 5.84 -3.48
CA ARG A 226 -4.56 5.03 -3.02
C ARG A 226 -4.54 4.83 -1.49
N GLY A 227 -3.38 4.63 -0.89
CA GLY A 227 -3.25 4.61 0.57
C GLY A 227 -3.62 5.95 1.20
N ILE A 228 -3.19 7.07 0.60
CA ILE A 228 -3.58 8.43 1.04
C ILE A 228 -5.09 8.65 0.90
N PHE A 229 -5.72 8.15 -0.18
CA PHE A 229 -7.17 8.17 -0.33
C PHE A 229 -7.87 7.48 0.86
N TRP A 230 -7.48 6.25 1.18
CA TRP A 230 -8.08 5.49 2.28
C TRP A 230 -7.81 6.11 3.65
N ILE A 231 -6.61 6.64 3.88
CA ILE A 231 -6.29 7.41 5.09
C ILE A 231 -7.25 8.61 5.19
N GLY A 232 -7.45 9.36 4.10
CA GLY A 232 -8.39 10.48 4.04
C GLY A 232 -9.81 10.05 4.39
N VAL A 233 -10.32 9.00 3.75
CA VAL A 233 -11.68 8.46 4.04
C VAL A 233 -11.81 8.08 5.51
N PHE A 234 -10.91 7.24 6.03
CA PHE A 234 -11.06 6.74 7.40
C PHE A 234 -10.78 7.80 8.47
N SER A 235 -9.77 8.65 8.30
CA SER A 235 -9.52 9.75 9.24
C SER A 235 -10.67 10.77 9.26
N GLY A 236 -11.29 11.02 8.11
CA GLY A 236 -12.51 11.83 8.01
C GLY A 236 -13.67 11.23 8.79
N THR A 237 -13.93 9.92 8.63
CA THR A 237 -14.98 9.23 9.39
C THR A 237 -14.72 9.25 10.89
N LEU A 238 -13.46 9.07 11.32
CA LEU A 238 -13.05 9.16 12.72
C LEU A 238 -13.27 10.57 13.29
N ALA A 239 -12.91 11.61 12.55
CA ALA A 239 -13.11 12.99 12.96
C ALA A 239 -14.61 13.32 13.11
N ILE A 240 -15.47 12.83 12.21
CA ILE A 240 -16.93 12.98 12.29
C ILE A 240 -17.47 12.24 13.52
N TYR A 241 -17.04 11.00 13.76
CA TYR A 241 -17.46 10.20 14.91
C TYR A 241 -17.17 10.91 16.24
N PHE A 242 -15.95 11.42 16.42
CA PHE A 242 -15.60 12.14 17.66
C PHE A 242 -16.27 13.52 17.77
N LEU A 243 -16.49 14.21 16.65
CA LEU A 243 -17.24 15.48 16.63
C LEU A 243 -18.69 15.27 17.11
N GLN A 244 -19.35 14.22 16.65
CA GLN A 244 -20.70 13.87 17.09
C GLN A 244 -20.73 13.55 18.58
N HIS A 245 -19.74 12.80 19.07
CA HIS A 245 -19.68 12.38 20.47
C HIS A 245 -19.31 13.51 21.44
N ARG A 246 -18.56 14.53 21.00
CA ARG A 246 -18.15 15.70 21.81
C ARG A 246 -18.86 17.01 21.42
N ARG A 247 -20.10 16.91 20.90
CA ARG A 247 -20.89 18.05 20.36
C ARG A 247 -20.96 19.30 21.26
N ASN A 248 -20.83 19.14 22.58
CA ASN A 248 -20.94 20.21 23.58
C ASN A 248 -19.61 20.90 23.95
N GLU A 249 -18.45 20.37 23.57
CA GLU A 249 -17.15 20.99 23.87
C GLU A 249 -16.73 21.96 22.75
N LYS A 250 -17.02 23.26 22.92
CA LYS A 250 -16.63 24.31 21.96
C LYS A 250 -15.12 24.36 21.68
N ARG A 251 -14.29 23.95 22.64
CA ARG A 251 -12.82 24.10 22.63
C ARG A 251 -12.11 23.30 21.52
N HIS A 252 -12.72 22.25 20.98
CA HIS A 252 -12.07 21.36 20.01
C HIS A 252 -12.76 21.30 18.64
N LYS A 253 -13.88 22.02 18.44
CA LYS A 253 -14.64 21.98 17.17
C LYS A 253 -13.80 22.39 15.97
N THR A 254 -13.00 23.46 16.10
CA THR A 254 -12.14 23.96 15.02
C THR A 254 -11.12 22.90 14.57
N ALA A 255 -10.55 22.15 15.52
CA ALA A 255 -9.59 21.08 15.20
C ALA A 255 -10.25 19.92 14.46
N TYR A 256 -11.47 19.53 14.84
CA TYR A 256 -12.23 18.50 14.12
C TYR A 256 -12.63 18.96 12.71
N TYR A 257 -13.09 20.20 12.54
CA TYR A 257 -13.40 20.74 11.21
C TYR A 257 -12.17 20.81 10.31
N LEU A 258 -11.02 21.23 10.86
CA LEU A 258 -9.76 21.24 10.12
C LEU A 258 -9.35 19.81 9.73
N SER A 259 -9.48 18.84 10.64
CA SER A 259 -9.21 17.44 10.35
C SER A 259 -10.12 16.88 9.25
N ILE A 260 -11.42 17.20 9.26
CA ILE A 260 -12.36 16.80 8.21
C ILE A 260 -11.97 17.43 6.86
N LEU A 261 -11.60 18.72 6.85
CA LEU A 261 -11.15 19.40 5.64
C LEU A 261 -9.88 18.76 5.08
N THR A 262 -8.87 18.51 5.91
CA THR A 262 -7.64 17.83 5.50
C THR A 262 -7.92 16.42 4.98
N SER A 263 -8.83 15.69 5.64
CA SER A 263 -9.27 14.35 5.21
C SER A 263 -9.92 14.38 3.82
N ALA A 264 -10.78 15.37 3.56
CA ALA A 264 -11.40 15.58 2.27
C ALA A 264 -10.37 15.93 1.18
N ILE A 265 -9.40 16.79 1.49
CA ILE A 265 -8.30 17.13 0.56
C ILE A 265 -7.49 15.87 0.23
N CYS A 266 -7.12 15.06 1.23
CA CYS A 266 -6.39 13.81 1.02
C CYS A 266 -7.18 12.82 0.16
N ALA A 267 -8.49 12.68 0.40
CA ALA A 267 -9.34 11.80 -0.41
C ALA A 267 -9.47 12.30 -1.86
N ILE A 268 -9.70 13.60 -2.08
CA ILE A 268 -9.79 14.17 -3.43
C ILE A 268 -8.46 14.05 -4.16
N TRP A 269 -7.34 14.36 -3.49
CA TRP A 269 -6.01 14.25 -4.07
C TRP A 269 -5.67 12.80 -4.41
N GLY A 270 -5.89 11.86 -3.49
CA GLY A 270 -5.68 10.44 -3.75
C GLY A 270 -6.54 9.92 -4.91
N LEU A 271 -7.79 10.38 -5.04
CA LEU A 271 -8.68 10.06 -6.15
C LEU A 271 -8.14 10.55 -7.49
N ILE A 272 -7.69 11.81 -7.57
CA ILE A 272 -7.15 12.38 -8.81
C ILE A 272 -5.87 11.64 -9.24
N TYR A 273 -4.93 11.45 -8.30
CA TYR A 273 -3.59 10.92 -8.62
C TYR A 273 -3.57 9.41 -8.83
N SER A 274 -4.48 8.66 -8.21
CA SER A 274 -4.61 7.21 -8.43
C SER A 274 -5.14 6.83 -9.81
N GLY A 275 -5.73 7.80 -10.52
CA GLY A 275 -6.26 7.65 -11.88
C GLY A 275 -5.38 8.25 -13.00
N LEU A 276 -4.19 8.73 -12.66
CA LEU A 276 -3.19 9.19 -13.64
C LEU A 276 -2.40 7.99 -14.20
N PRO A 277 -1.92 8.05 -15.46
CA PRO A 277 -1.14 6.98 -16.05
C PRO A 277 0.22 6.87 -15.38
N ALA A 278 0.83 5.69 -15.47
CA ALA A 278 2.18 5.47 -14.98
C ALA A 278 3.20 6.42 -15.66
N SER A 279 2.99 6.76 -16.93
CA SER A 279 3.83 7.71 -17.68
C SER A 279 3.84 9.14 -17.14
N TYR A 280 2.79 9.60 -16.46
CA TYR A 280 2.78 10.94 -15.84
C TYR A 280 3.86 11.09 -14.75
N TYR A 281 4.34 9.97 -14.21
CA TYR A 281 5.35 9.92 -13.16
C TYR A 281 6.74 9.52 -13.67
N CYS A 282 6.90 9.25 -14.98
CA CYS A 282 8.16 8.85 -15.61
C CYS A 282 8.98 10.06 -16.05
N SER A 283 10.17 10.24 -15.45
CA SER A 283 11.14 11.25 -15.90
C SER A 283 11.88 10.82 -17.17
N ASP A 284 11.98 9.51 -17.41
CA ASP A 284 12.64 8.94 -18.57
C ASP A 284 11.58 8.28 -19.47
N ASN A 285 11.50 8.69 -20.73
CA ASN A 285 10.51 8.28 -21.74
C ASN A 285 10.55 6.78 -22.14
N PHE A 286 11.02 5.89 -21.27
CA PHE A 286 10.93 4.44 -21.46
C PHE A 286 9.62 3.92 -20.88
N ILE A 287 8.56 4.04 -21.67
CA ILE A 287 7.26 3.44 -21.38
C ILE A 287 7.27 2.03 -21.97
N SER A 288 7.05 1.01 -21.13
CA SER A 288 6.65 -0.30 -21.62
C SER A 288 5.30 -0.14 -22.33
N ASN A 289 5.13 -0.74 -23.50
CA ASN A 289 3.87 -0.63 -24.27
C ASN A 289 2.64 -1.14 -23.48
N ASP A 290 2.84 -1.90 -22.41
CA ASP A 290 1.79 -2.61 -21.69
C ASP A 290 1.18 -1.77 -20.54
N ASP A 291 1.95 -0.92 -19.87
CA ASP A 291 1.45 -0.16 -18.70
C ASP A 291 0.50 0.99 -19.10
N ASP A 292 0.71 1.56 -20.28
CA ASP A 292 -0.06 2.69 -20.82
C ASP A 292 -1.07 2.26 -21.90
N GLN A 293 -1.03 1.00 -22.32
CA GLN A 293 -1.93 0.42 -23.31
C GLN A 293 -3.39 0.67 -22.93
N TRP A 294 -3.70 0.62 -21.64
CA TRP A 294 -5.03 0.89 -21.12
C TRP A 294 -5.51 2.32 -21.37
N ARG A 295 -4.66 3.33 -21.15
CA ARG A 295 -5.07 4.73 -21.28
C ARG A 295 -5.19 5.15 -22.74
N TYR A 296 -4.25 4.75 -23.58
CA TYR A 296 -4.26 5.14 -24.99
C TYR A 296 -5.20 4.27 -25.83
N THR A 297 -5.36 2.99 -25.50
CA THR A 297 -6.22 2.06 -26.25
C THR A 297 -7.64 2.00 -25.68
N ILE A 298 -7.81 1.97 -24.35
CA ILE A 298 -9.13 1.83 -23.71
C ILE A 298 -9.70 3.19 -23.33
N GLU A 299 -8.98 4.11 -22.68
CA GLU A 299 -9.53 5.44 -22.35
C GLU A 299 -9.68 6.34 -23.60
N GLY A 300 -9.05 5.98 -24.73
CA GLY A 300 -9.19 6.69 -26.00
C GLY A 300 -8.60 8.09 -25.96
N VAL A 301 -7.66 8.33 -25.05
CA VAL A 301 -6.92 9.59 -24.96
C VAL A 301 -6.12 9.75 -26.24
N LYS A 302 -6.52 10.71 -27.08
CA LYS A 302 -5.75 11.06 -28.28
C LYS A 302 -4.38 11.55 -27.83
N GLN A 303 -3.32 10.91 -28.30
CA GLN A 303 -2.00 11.51 -28.25
C GLN A 303 -2.05 12.75 -29.14
N GLU A 304 -1.89 13.93 -28.54
CA GLU A 304 -1.59 15.12 -29.33
C GLU A 304 -0.15 14.96 -29.80
N GLU A 305 0.03 14.68 -31.09
CA GLU A 305 1.32 14.77 -31.73
C GLU A 305 1.83 16.19 -31.54
N ARG A 306 2.77 16.37 -30.61
CA ARG A 306 3.56 17.60 -30.56
C ARG A 306 4.50 17.57 -31.75
N GLU A 307 4.62 18.70 -32.44
CA GLU A 307 5.68 18.87 -33.44
C GLU A 307 7.01 18.48 -32.80
N ALA A 308 7.77 17.64 -33.50
CA ALA A 308 9.06 17.20 -32.99
C ALA A 308 9.94 18.42 -32.73
N ASP A 309 10.38 18.62 -31.48
CA ASP A 309 11.35 19.66 -31.09
C ASP A 309 12.76 19.43 -31.67
N PHE A 310 12.89 18.47 -32.58
CA PHE A 310 14.13 18.14 -33.27
C PHE A 310 13.85 17.91 -34.75
N GLN A 311 14.69 18.50 -35.60
CA GLN A 311 14.78 18.12 -36.99
C GLN A 311 15.72 16.93 -37.12
N ILE A 312 15.25 15.86 -37.74
CA ILE A 312 16.11 14.72 -38.07
C ILE A 312 16.87 15.09 -39.34
N ILE A 313 18.14 15.42 -39.18
CA ILE A 313 19.00 15.92 -40.26
C ILE A 313 19.45 14.78 -41.18
N SER A 314 19.63 13.57 -40.63
CA SER A 314 19.97 12.37 -41.37
C SER A 314 19.62 11.12 -40.55
N TYR A 315 19.42 10.00 -41.24
CA TYR A 315 19.27 8.68 -40.65
C TYR A 315 20.36 7.78 -41.18
N ASP A 316 21.26 7.31 -40.32
CA ASP A 316 22.24 6.30 -40.70
C ASP A 316 21.61 4.93 -40.44
N MET A 317 21.12 4.28 -41.50
CA MET A 317 20.48 2.96 -41.42
C MET A 317 21.42 1.88 -41.94
N ASP A 318 21.76 0.94 -41.06
CA ASP A 318 22.65 -0.18 -41.39
C ASP A 318 21.81 -1.42 -41.74
N LEU A 319 21.46 -1.55 -43.03
CA LEU A 319 20.59 -2.64 -43.52
C LEU A 319 21.42 -3.89 -43.85
N LYS A 320 21.11 -5.00 -43.16
CA LYS A 320 21.59 -6.34 -43.51
C LYS A 320 20.50 -7.14 -44.21
N LEU A 321 20.57 -7.21 -45.53
CA LEU A 321 19.73 -8.09 -46.34
C LEU A 321 20.54 -9.34 -46.74
N GLY A 322 20.28 -10.45 -46.06
CA GLY A 322 20.90 -11.74 -46.33
C GLY A 322 22.42 -11.75 -46.18
N ARG A 323 23.07 -12.80 -46.69
CA ARG A 323 24.47 -13.11 -46.34
C ARG A 323 25.53 -12.19 -46.94
N GLN A 324 25.24 -11.31 -47.91
CA GLN A 324 26.30 -10.58 -48.63
C GLN A 324 25.97 -9.17 -49.16
N MET A 325 25.07 -8.40 -48.55
CA MET A 325 24.99 -6.96 -48.82
C MET A 325 24.81 -6.14 -47.54
N ARG A 326 25.69 -5.14 -47.38
CA ARG A 326 25.53 -4.00 -46.48
C ARG A 326 25.43 -2.76 -47.35
N ALA A 327 24.45 -1.92 -47.09
CA ALA A 327 24.32 -0.63 -47.73
C ALA A 327 24.15 0.44 -46.64
N THR A 328 24.86 1.55 -46.81
CA THR A 328 24.74 2.74 -45.98
C THR A 328 23.86 3.72 -46.74
N VAL A 329 22.77 4.17 -46.13
CA VAL A 329 21.87 5.18 -46.71
C VAL A 329 22.17 6.49 -45.99
N THR A 330 22.68 7.48 -46.72
CA THR A 330 22.97 8.84 -46.23
C THR A 330 21.82 9.79 -46.47
#